data_AF-A0AAN1WI21-F1
#
_entry.id   AF-A0AAN1WI21-F1
#
_cell.length_a   1.000
_cell.length_b   1.000
_cell.length_c   1.000
_cell.angle_alpha   90.00
_cell.angle_beta   90.00
_cell.angle_gamma   90.00
#
_symmetry.space_group_name_H-M   'P 1'
#
loop_
_entity.id
_entity.type
_entity.pdbx_description
1 polymer ?
#
loop_
_entity_poly.entity_id
_entity_poly.type
_entity_poly.pdbx_seq_one_letter_code
_entity_poly.pdbx_strand_id
1 'polypeptide(L)'
;MVINSRFARFLCIGFACLAAPVVAVEPATTSPYQVEVLTKCPAQASGGEDFVLFDGQTNLLAGWSHATKSPEFAALTYPPEAYRVDASAWVASQECSGEKVFQTILVKKLGTWQGSHTNGIEPLFDRANIRFEDVESVVLELKLVGEKTRLVDRKAYYQHFGAVAKPEQLDTIDRQQYNFGITLFGANFQDQSIATLNSQTLITFDPDTQQDQWLRVTLPVAAMQSYLEQHYSPTPVLLAQHAAQQVMGLRINPETVSGKVVRHINGKPWETKAPPELFKEMAIQFRRVALVLKSSAAEETSGLR
;
A
#
# COMPACT_ATOMS: atom_id res chain seq x y z
N MET A 1 43.32 47.81 -24.46
CA MET A 1 42.45 46.68 -24.11
C MET A 1 42.05 46.88 -22.65
N VAL A 2 41.06 47.70 -22.25
CA VAL A 2 39.59 47.66 -22.48
C VAL A 2 39.12 46.20 -22.47
N ILE A 3 38.38 45.67 -21.48
CA ILE A 3 37.04 45.99 -20.93
C ILE A 3 36.97 45.31 -19.54
N ASN A 4 36.16 45.62 -18.52
CA ASN A 4 35.39 46.75 -18.01
C ASN A 4 34.64 46.18 -16.77
N SER A 5 34.81 46.75 -15.59
CA SER A 5 34.16 46.31 -14.35
C SER A 5 32.86 47.09 -14.11
N ARG A 6 31.76 46.37 -13.84
CA ARG A 6 30.50 46.91 -13.27
C ARG A 6 29.97 45.88 -12.26
N PHE A 7 30.03 46.17 -10.96
CA PHE A 7 29.01 46.87 -10.14
C PHE A 7 27.62 46.22 -10.14
N ALA A 8 27.26 45.64 -9.00
CA ALA A 8 25.97 45.86 -8.36
C ALA A 8 26.12 45.65 -6.84
N ARG A 9 26.36 46.75 -6.13
CA ARG A 9 26.09 46.86 -4.69
C ARG A 9 24.57 47.05 -4.55
N PHE A 10 23.87 46.13 -3.90
CA PHE A 10 22.53 46.41 -3.42
C PHE A 10 22.61 47.05 -2.04
N LEU A 11 22.01 48.24 -2.00
CA LEU A 11 21.81 49.13 -0.87
C LEU A 11 20.52 48.66 -0.17
N CYS A 12 20.62 48.03 0.99
CA CYS A 12 19.43 47.82 1.83
C CYS A 12 19.25 49.04 2.74
N ILE A 13 18.45 49.99 2.27
CA ILE A 13 17.84 51.03 3.10
C ILE A 13 16.64 50.42 3.80
N GLY A 14 16.53 50.67 5.11
CA GLY A 14 15.56 50.06 6.01
C GLY A 14 14.11 50.17 5.56
N PHE A 15 13.48 49.01 5.45
CA PHE A 15 12.07 48.82 5.72
C PHE A 15 11.96 47.58 6.63
N ALA A 16 11.31 47.77 7.78
CA ALA A 16 10.97 46.66 8.66
C ALA A 16 10.00 45.73 7.93
N CYS A 17 10.50 44.58 7.46
CA CYS A 17 9.65 43.47 7.05
C CYS A 17 8.95 42.94 8.32
N LEU A 18 7.70 43.35 8.53
CA LEU A 18 6.78 42.63 9.38
C LEU A 18 6.56 41.25 8.75
N ALA A 19 7.29 40.26 9.23
CA ALA A 19 7.02 38.87 8.89
C ALA A 19 5.62 38.53 9.39
N ALA A 20 4.69 38.26 8.46
CA ALA A 20 3.40 37.71 8.81
C ALA A 20 3.63 36.38 9.55
N PRO A 21 2.93 36.13 10.67
CA PRO A 21 3.04 34.85 11.35
C PRO A 21 2.61 33.75 10.38
N VAL A 22 3.53 32.83 10.12
CA VAL A 22 3.21 31.55 9.47
C VAL A 22 2.32 30.81 10.45
N VAL A 23 1.01 30.88 10.23
CA VAL A 23 0.05 30.06 10.96
C VAL A 23 0.36 28.62 10.59
N ALA A 24 0.94 27.87 11.52
CA ALA A 24 1.09 26.44 11.39
C ALA A 24 -0.31 25.84 11.31
N VAL A 25 -0.70 25.40 10.11
CA VAL A 25 -1.90 24.59 9.92
C VAL A 25 -1.59 23.25 10.57
N GLU A 26 -2.18 22.97 11.74
CA GLU A 26 -2.15 21.64 12.31
C GLU A 26 -2.76 20.67 11.28
N PRO A 27 -2.05 19.59 10.88
CA PRO A 27 -2.61 18.63 9.94
C PRO A 27 -3.83 17.99 10.58
N ALA A 28 -4.94 17.97 9.85
CA ALA A 28 -6.15 17.27 10.27
C ALA A 28 -5.81 15.82 10.64
N THR A 29 -6.10 15.45 11.88
CA THR A 29 -5.77 14.17 12.52
C THR A 29 -6.68 13.02 12.09
N THR A 30 -7.47 13.20 11.03
CA THR A 30 -8.36 12.16 10.52
C THR A 30 -7.59 11.18 9.65
N SER A 31 -7.62 9.90 10.02
CA SER A 31 -7.14 8.79 9.18
C SER A 31 -7.66 8.93 7.74
N PRO A 32 -6.84 8.66 6.70
CA PRO A 32 -7.28 8.76 5.30
C PRO A 32 -8.27 7.64 4.89
N TYR A 33 -8.71 6.81 5.85
CA TYR A 33 -9.64 5.71 5.67
C TYR A 33 -10.45 5.44 6.93
N GLN A 34 -11.59 4.77 6.73
CA GLN A 34 -12.48 4.34 7.80
C GLN A 34 -12.34 2.83 8.00
N VAL A 35 -12.43 2.38 9.26
CA VAL A 35 -12.45 0.95 9.61
C VAL A 35 -13.69 0.67 10.46
N GLU A 36 -14.51 -0.27 10.00
CA GLU A 36 -15.69 -0.79 10.69
C GLU A 36 -15.42 -2.24 11.09
N VAL A 37 -15.66 -2.60 12.35
CA VAL A 37 -15.64 -4.00 12.80
C VAL A 37 -16.97 -4.65 12.42
N LEU A 38 -16.88 -5.77 11.71
CA LEU A 38 -18.04 -6.55 11.28
C LEU A 38 -18.30 -7.67 12.30
N THR A 39 -19.52 -7.73 12.82
CA THR A 39 -19.91 -8.65 13.92
C THR A 39 -20.00 -10.12 13.52
N LYS A 40 -20.01 -10.40 12.22
CA LYS A 40 -19.97 -11.75 11.64
C LYS A 40 -19.25 -11.65 10.29
N CYS A 41 -19.21 -12.71 9.51
CA CYS A 41 -19.07 -12.55 8.06
C CYS A 41 -20.46 -12.10 7.55
N PRO A 42 -20.80 -10.79 7.46
CA PRO A 42 -22.14 -10.40 7.05
C PRO A 42 -22.42 -10.82 5.62
N ALA A 43 -23.70 -11.04 5.31
CA ALA A 43 -24.15 -11.29 3.94
C ALA A 43 -23.60 -10.20 2.99
N GLN A 44 -23.33 -10.57 1.74
CA GLN A 44 -22.84 -9.64 0.71
C GLN A 44 -23.57 -8.30 0.80
N ALA A 45 -22.79 -7.22 0.92
CA ALA A 45 -23.36 -5.88 0.87
C ALA A 45 -24.00 -5.69 -0.51
N SER A 46 -25.32 -5.64 -0.53
CA SER A 46 -26.14 -5.36 -1.70
C SER A 46 -26.53 -3.89 -1.65
N GLY A 47 -25.67 -3.03 -2.20
CA GLY A 47 -25.99 -1.61 -2.29
C GLY A 47 -24.83 -0.80 -2.82
N GLY A 48 -24.96 -0.33 -4.07
CA GLY A 48 -23.95 0.46 -4.77
C GLY A 48 -23.68 -0.08 -6.18
N GLU A 49 -23.25 0.81 -7.06
CA GLU A 49 -22.72 0.45 -8.38
C GLU A 49 -21.27 0.00 -8.25
N ASP A 50 -21.06 -1.11 -7.57
CA ASP A 50 -19.71 -1.60 -7.25
C ASP A 50 -19.11 -2.36 -8.44
N PHE A 51 -17.87 -2.02 -8.79
CA PHE A 51 -17.02 -2.89 -9.60
C PHE A 51 -16.32 -3.90 -8.69
N VAL A 52 -16.85 -5.12 -8.65
CA VAL A 52 -16.41 -6.18 -7.74
C VAL A 52 -15.18 -6.89 -8.31
N LEU A 53 -14.07 -6.83 -7.58
CA LEU A 53 -12.86 -7.60 -7.86
C LEU A 53 -12.91 -8.97 -7.18
N PHE A 54 -13.56 -9.06 -6.01
CA PHE A 54 -13.73 -10.30 -5.27
C PHE A 54 -14.97 -10.24 -4.38
N ASP A 55 -15.76 -11.31 -4.31
CA ASP A 55 -16.87 -11.46 -3.36
C ASP A 55 -17.28 -12.93 -3.07
N GLY A 56 -16.38 -13.88 -3.33
CA GLY A 56 -16.67 -15.31 -3.19
C GLY A 56 -17.42 -15.95 -4.36
N GLN A 57 -18.03 -15.16 -5.25
CA GLN A 57 -18.59 -15.60 -6.54
C GLN A 57 -17.73 -15.11 -7.71
N THR A 58 -17.29 -13.85 -7.61
CA THR A 58 -16.34 -13.21 -8.51
C THR A 58 -14.94 -13.35 -7.94
N ASN A 59 -13.95 -13.64 -8.80
CA ASN A 59 -12.55 -13.62 -8.42
C ASN A 59 -11.67 -13.10 -9.56
N LEU A 60 -11.34 -11.81 -9.49
CA LEU A 60 -10.32 -11.17 -10.32
C LEU A 60 -8.98 -11.02 -9.58
N LEU A 61 -8.89 -11.48 -8.32
CA LEU A 61 -7.66 -11.39 -7.56
C LEU A 61 -6.62 -12.35 -8.13
N ALA A 62 -5.51 -11.77 -8.53
CA ALA A 62 -4.28 -12.44 -8.89
C ALA A 62 -3.12 -11.61 -8.33
N GLY A 63 -1.90 -12.09 -8.51
CA GLY A 63 -0.73 -11.36 -8.09
C GLY A 63 0.54 -12.12 -8.42
N TRP A 64 1.58 -11.82 -7.67
CA TRP A 64 2.91 -12.38 -7.88
C TRP A 64 3.50 -12.77 -6.53
N SER A 65 4.39 -13.76 -6.56
CA SER A 65 5.12 -14.21 -5.38
C SER A 65 6.51 -14.69 -5.77
N HIS A 66 7.52 -14.18 -5.08
CA HIS A 66 8.92 -14.59 -5.19
C HIS A 66 9.32 -15.55 -4.05
N ALA A 67 8.41 -15.83 -3.10
CA ALA A 67 8.66 -16.75 -1.99
C ALA A 67 8.92 -18.16 -2.54
N THR A 68 10.19 -18.55 -2.56
CA THR A 68 10.68 -19.83 -3.09
C THR A 68 11.60 -20.48 -2.05
N LYS A 69 12.11 -21.68 -2.34
CA LYS A 69 13.09 -22.36 -1.47
C LYS A 69 14.53 -21.83 -1.63
N SER A 70 14.70 -20.59 -2.09
CA SER A 70 16.03 -20.00 -2.27
C SER A 70 16.65 -19.59 -0.91
N PRO A 71 17.98 -19.47 -0.80
CA PRO A 71 18.63 -19.03 0.43
C PRO A 71 18.16 -17.66 0.94
N GLU A 72 17.71 -16.77 0.04
CA GLU A 72 17.18 -15.45 0.39
C GLU A 72 15.93 -15.54 1.28
N PHE A 73 15.09 -16.54 1.04
CA PHE A 73 13.82 -16.74 1.74
C PHE A 73 13.89 -17.87 2.77
N ALA A 74 15.08 -18.33 3.13
CA ALA A 74 15.28 -19.45 4.05
C ALA A 74 14.73 -19.19 5.47
N ALA A 75 14.55 -17.93 5.86
CA ALA A 75 14.02 -17.53 7.15
C ALA A 75 12.49 -17.31 7.16
N LEU A 76 11.80 -17.54 6.04
CA LEU A 76 10.34 -17.54 6.01
C LEU A 76 9.77 -18.71 6.82
N THR A 77 8.68 -18.48 7.55
CA THR A 77 8.13 -19.44 8.51
C THR A 77 7.36 -20.58 7.83
N TYR A 78 6.53 -20.23 6.84
CA TYR A 78 5.65 -21.14 6.13
C TYR A 78 6.27 -21.65 4.82
N PRO A 79 5.78 -22.78 4.27
CA PRO A 79 6.21 -23.25 2.96
C PRO A 79 5.72 -22.32 1.83
N PRO A 80 6.38 -22.33 0.65
CA PRO A 80 6.06 -21.45 -0.48
C PRO A 80 4.59 -21.35 -0.87
N GLU A 81 3.83 -22.45 -0.71
CA GLU A 81 2.41 -22.53 -1.01
C GLU A 81 1.55 -21.56 -0.19
N ALA A 82 1.98 -21.21 1.03
CA ALA A 82 1.25 -20.31 1.90
C ALA A 82 1.28 -18.83 1.43
N TYR A 83 2.26 -18.46 0.59
CA TYR A 83 2.44 -17.10 0.07
C TYR A 83 1.94 -16.91 -1.36
N ARG A 84 1.21 -17.90 -1.90
CA ARG A 84 0.68 -17.84 -3.26
C ARG A 84 -0.41 -16.78 -3.35
N VAL A 85 -0.48 -16.13 -4.51
CA VAL A 85 -1.44 -15.08 -4.82
C VAL A 85 -2.11 -15.42 -6.17
N ASP A 86 -2.73 -16.60 -6.21
CA ASP A 86 -3.37 -17.17 -7.39
C ASP A 86 -4.70 -17.84 -7.03
N ALA A 87 -5.35 -18.50 -7.97
CA ALA A 87 -6.64 -19.16 -7.74
C ALA A 87 -6.63 -20.22 -6.61
N SER A 88 -5.48 -20.79 -6.24
CA SER A 88 -5.37 -21.71 -5.10
C SER A 88 -5.55 -21.03 -3.75
N ALA A 89 -5.39 -19.71 -3.68
CA ALA A 89 -5.71 -18.90 -2.49
C ALA A 89 -7.23 -18.80 -2.26
N TRP A 90 -8.06 -19.22 -3.22
CA TRP A 90 -9.51 -19.15 -3.14
C TRP A 90 -10.13 -20.36 -2.43
N VAL A 91 -10.19 -20.27 -1.09
CA VAL A 91 -10.51 -21.38 -0.18
C VAL A 91 -11.88 -21.20 0.48
N ALA A 92 -12.53 -22.29 0.87
CA ALA A 92 -13.79 -22.21 1.63
C ALA A 92 -13.51 -21.78 3.07
N SER A 93 -14.31 -20.86 3.60
CA SER A 93 -14.22 -20.40 4.99
C SER A 93 -15.40 -20.92 5.80
N GLN A 94 -15.11 -21.63 6.89
CA GLN A 94 -16.15 -22.09 7.83
C GLN A 94 -16.82 -20.91 8.54
N GLU A 95 -16.08 -19.82 8.80
CA GLU A 95 -16.61 -18.61 9.43
C GLU A 95 -17.59 -17.84 8.54
N CYS A 96 -17.50 -18.04 7.22
CA CYS A 96 -18.42 -17.48 6.23
C CYS A 96 -19.38 -18.55 5.69
N SER A 97 -19.79 -19.51 6.52
CA SER A 97 -20.78 -20.54 6.15
C SER A 97 -20.42 -21.35 4.89
N GLY A 98 -19.13 -21.54 4.63
CA GLY A 98 -18.62 -22.26 3.46
C GLY A 98 -18.40 -21.39 2.22
N GLU A 99 -18.74 -20.10 2.27
CA GLU A 99 -18.39 -19.15 1.22
C GLU A 99 -16.87 -19.09 1.01
N LYS A 100 -16.49 -18.76 -0.22
CA LYS A 100 -15.09 -18.69 -0.59
C LYS A 100 -14.47 -17.36 -0.17
N VAL A 101 -13.31 -17.42 0.46
CA VAL A 101 -12.45 -16.27 0.77
C VAL A 101 -11.13 -16.39 0.02
N PHE A 102 -10.47 -15.27 -0.23
CA PHE A 102 -9.11 -15.23 -0.75
C PHE A 102 -8.14 -15.19 0.43
N GLN A 103 -7.32 -16.22 0.62
CA GLN A 103 -6.41 -16.34 1.76
C GLN A 103 -4.95 -16.42 1.29
N THR A 104 -4.10 -15.54 1.81
CA THR A 104 -2.66 -15.56 1.55
C THR A 104 -1.87 -15.00 2.73
N ILE A 105 -0.55 -15.10 2.68
CA ILE A 105 0.38 -14.42 3.58
C ILE A 105 1.21 -13.45 2.77
N LEU A 106 1.05 -12.15 3.03
CA LEU A 106 1.83 -11.10 2.37
C LEU A 106 3.09 -10.79 3.17
N VAL A 107 4.23 -10.73 2.50
CA VAL A 107 5.56 -10.70 3.14
C VAL A 107 6.36 -9.44 2.76
N LYS A 108 6.77 -8.69 3.79
CA LYS A 108 7.67 -7.51 3.68
C LYS A 108 9.02 -7.80 4.33
N LYS A 109 10.10 -7.55 3.60
CA LYS A 109 11.47 -7.48 4.12
C LYS A 109 11.70 -6.19 4.89
N LEU A 110 12.48 -6.24 5.97
CA LEU A 110 12.73 -5.08 6.81
C LEU A 110 14.11 -4.45 6.61
N GLY A 111 15.08 -5.21 6.11
CA GLY A 111 16.46 -4.80 5.92
C GLY A 111 16.65 -4.03 4.62
N THR A 112 16.43 -4.69 3.48
CA THR A 112 16.84 -4.18 2.17
C THR A 112 15.68 -3.83 1.23
N TRP A 113 15.91 -2.89 0.30
CA TRP A 113 14.89 -2.46 -0.67
C TRP A 113 14.78 -3.40 -1.87
N GLN A 114 15.85 -4.14 -2.21
CA GLN A 114 15.83 -5.14 -3.27
C GLN A 114 14.81 -6.24 -2.95
N GLY A 115 13.77 -6.35 -3.78
CA GLY A 115 12.67 -7.28 -3.54
C GLY A 115 12.06 -7.10 -2.16
N SER A 116 11.91 -5.85 -1.70
CA SER A 116 11.41 -5.57 -0.35
C SER A 116 10.01 -6.16 -0.13
N HIS A 117 9.21 -6.19 -1.19
CA HIS A 117 7.97 -6.93 -1.28
C HIS A 117 8.29 -8.32 -1.85
N THR A 118 8.05 -9.36 -1.08
CA THR A 118 8.26 -10.74 -1.55
C THR A 118 7.08 -11.22 -2.41
N ASN A 119 5.88 -10.71 -2.15
CA ASN A 119 4.67 -10.97 -2.90
C ASN A 119 3.69 -9.79 -2.80
N GLY A 120 2.68 -9.77 -3.67
CA GLY A 120 1.63 -8.75 -3.69
C GLY A 120 0.41 -9.22 -4.48
N ILE A 121 -0.75 -8.66 -4.14
CA ILE A 121 -2.00 -8.83 -4.89
C ILE A 121 -2.10 -7.70 -5.91
N GLU A 122 -2.32 -8.03 -7.18
CA GLU A 122 -2.38 -7.09 -8.29
C GLU A 122 -3.45 -7.51 -9.32
N PRO A 123 -4.75 -7.43 -8.99
CA PRO A 123 -5.82 -7.59 -9.98
C PRO A 123 -5.72 -6.53 -11.08
N LEU A 124 -5.72 -6.99 -12.33
CA LEU A 124 -5.84 -6.15 -13.51
C LEU A 124 -7.28 -6.13 -14.01
N PHE A 125 -7.77 -4.95 -14.37
CA PHE A 125 -9.10 -4.73 -14.93
C PHE A 125 -9.05 -3.64 -16.03
N ASP A 126 -7.98 -3.69 -16.82
CA ASP A 126 -7.69 -2.82 -17.97
C ASP A 126 -8.77 -2.79 -19.06
N ARG A 127 -9.68 -3.77 -19.08
CA ARG A 127 -10.83 -3.80 -19.98
C ARG A 127 -12.09 -3.13 -19.44
N ALA A 128 -12.12 -2.77 -18.15
CA ALA A 128 -13.31 -2.20 -17.52
C ALA A 128 -13.54 -0.72 -17.88
N ASN A 129 -12.57 -0.06 -18.52
CA ASN A 129 -12.63 1.37 -18.90
C ASN A 129 -13.01 2.33 -17.74
N ILE A 130 -12.62 1.99 -16.51
CA ILE A 130 -12.85 2.81 -15.32
C ILE A 130 -11.78 3.90 -15.28
N ARG A 131 -12.15 5.17 -15.09
CA ARG A 131 -11.19 6.27 -14.89
C ARG A 131 -11.04 6.60 -13.42
N PHE A 132 -9.96 7.30 -13.07
CA PHE A 132 -9.73 7.74 -11.68
C PHE A 132 -10.86 8.63 -11.16
N GLU A 133 -11.47 9.46 -12.02
CA GLU A 133 -12.60 10.31 -11.66
C GLU A 133 -13.89 9.54 -11.36
N ASP A 134 -14.03 8.33 -11.89
CA ASP A 134 -15.21 7.49 -11.72
C ASP A 134 -15.20 6.75 -10.37
N VAL A 135 -14.01 6.54 -9.77
CA VAL A 135 -13.86 5.80 -8.51
C VAL A 135 -14.05 6.73 -7.32
N GLU A 136 -15.04 6.45 -6.49
CA GLU A 136 -15.26 7.14 -5.23
C GLU A 136 -14.36 6.57 -4.12
N SER A 137 -14.37 5.26 -3.96
CA SER A 137 -13.59 4.58 -2.92
C SER A 137 -13.19 3.16 -3.29
N VAL A 138 -12.15 2.67 -2.62
CA VAL A 138 -11.82 1.24 -2.57
C VAL A 138 -12.37 0.67 -1.28
N VAL A 139 -13.13 -0.42 -1.37
CA VAL A 139 -13.67 -1.14 -0.22
C VAL A 139 -13.00 -2.50 -0.09
N LEU A 140 -12.39 -2.73 1.06
CA LEU A 140 -11.78 -4.01 1.43
C LEU A 140 -12.56 -4.58 2.61
N GLU A 141 -13.04 -5.81 2.48
CA GLU A 141 -13.56 -6.56 3.61
C GLU A 141 -12.63 -7.72 3.88
N LEU A 142 -11.90 -7.62 4.99
CA LEU A 142 -10.74 -8.45 5.27
C LEU A 142 -10.71 -8.93 6.72
N LYS A 143 -9.95 -9.99 6.96
CA LYS A 143 -9.60 -10.48 8.29
C LYS A 143 -8.08 -10.67 8.36
N LEU A 144 -7.48 -10.16 9.43
CA LEU A 144 -6.07 -10.36 9.75
C LEU A 144 -5.95 -11.66 10.55
N VAL A 145 -5.23 -12.66 10.04
CA VAL A 145 -5.21 -14.01 10.63
C VAL A 145 -4.03 -14.15 11.56
N GLY A 146 -4.29 -14.11 12.87
CA GLY A 146 -3.28 -14.12 13.92
C GLY A 146 -2.39 -15.36 13.93
N GLU A 147 -3.02 -16.53 13.90
CA GLU A 147 -2.34 -17.84 13.95
C GLU A 147 -1.23 -17.96 12.89
N LYS A 148 -1.46 -17.37 11.71
CA LYS A 148 -0.56 -17.42 10.56
C LYS A 148 0.29 -16.16 10.37
N THR A 149 0.14 -15.16 11.24
CA THR A 149 0.93 -13.93 11.17
C THR A 149 2.22 -14.08 11.99
N ARG A 150 3.32 -13.58 11.46
CA ARG A 150 4.58 -13.38 12.19
C ARG A 150 5.05 -11.95 12.01
N LEU A 151 4.73 -11.11 13.00
CA LEU A 151 5.31 -9.77 13.12
C LEU A 151 6.60 -9.87 13.92
N VAL A 152 7.61 -9.08 13.54
CA VAL A 152 8.90 -9.08 14.23
C VAL A 152 8.75 -8.38 15.57
N ASP A 153 9.07 -9.08 16.65
CA ASP A 153 9.13 -8.51 17.99
C ASP A 153 10.10 -7.32 18.05
N ARG A 154 9.71 -6.23 18.73
CA ARG A 154 10.52 -5.00 18.78
C ARG A 154 11.92 -5.23 19.37
N LYS A 155 12.04 -6.05 20.42
CA LYS A 155 13.35 -6.35 21.02
C LYS A 155 14.22 -7.12 20.03
N ALA A 156 13.68 -8.12 19.34
CA ALA A 156 14.39 -8.83 18.28
C ALA A 156 14.80 -7.89 17.13
N TYR A 157 13.90 -6.99 16.70
CA TYR A 157 14.15 -6.01 15.66
C TYR A 157 15.32 -5.08 16.00
N TYR A 158 15.36 -4.56 17.24
CA TYR A 158 16.47 -3.71 17.71
C TYR A 158 17.77 -4.46 17.90
N GLN A 159 17.72 -5.70 18.40
CA GLN A 159 18.93 -6.51 18.52
C GLN A 159 19.55 -6.79 17.15
N HIS A 160 18.70 -7.02 16.15
CA HIS A 160 19.12 -7.37 14.81
C HIS A 160 19.67 -6.18 14.02
N PHE A 161 19.02 -5.02 14.09
CA PHE A 161 19.40 -3.82 13.32
C PHE A 161 20.07 -2.71 14.17
N GLY A 162 20.30 -2.93 15.46
CA GLY A 162 20.87 -1.91 16.36
C GLY A 162 22.29 -1.46 16.02
N ALA A 163 23.03 -2.26 15.24
CA ALA A 163 24.34 -1.88 14.72
C ALA A 163 24.27 -0.85 13.57
N VAL A 164 23.10 -0.74 12.90
CA VAL A 164 22.91 0.15 11.73
C VAL A 164 22.04 1.37 12.03
N ALA A 165 21.13 1.29 13.00
CA ALA A 165 20.23 2.38 13.35
C ALA A 165 19.86 2.36 14.84
N LYS A 166 19.53 3.52 15.40
CA LYS A 166 19.04 3.64 16.78
C LYS A 166 17.57 3.17 16.88
N PRO A 167 17.11 2.71 18.05
CA PRO A 167 15.72 2.26 18.25
C PRO A 167 14.67 3.29 17.77
N GLU A 168 14.88 4.58 18.02
CA GLU A 168 13.91 5.61 17.63
C GLU A 168 13.82 5.75 16.09
N GLN A 169 14.92 5.51 15.38
CA GLN A 169 14.92 5.50 13.91
C GLN A 169 14.27 4.23 13.38
N LEU A 170 14.53 3.08 14.01
CA LEU A 170 13.87 1.80 13.69
C LEU A 170 12.36 1.88 13.89
N ASP A 171 11.89 2.57 14.93
CA ASP A 171 10.46 2.82 15.18
C ASP A 171 9.79 3.73 14.15
N THR A 172 10.57 4.50 13.37
CA THR A 172 10.01 5.20 12.20
C THR A 172 9.81 4.27 11.01
N ILE A 173 10.53 3.14 10.97
CA ILE A 173 10.43 2.16 9.91
C ILE A 173 9.27 1.22 10.19
N ASP A 174 9.29 0.52 11.31
CA ASP A 174 8.26 -0.46 11.68
C ASP A 174 7.95 -0.44 13.19
N ARG A 175 6.69 -0.74 13.53
CA ARG A 175 6.18 -0.74 14.91
C ARG A 175 5.42 -2.01 15.27
N GLN A 176 5.72 -3.13 14.62
CA GLN A 176 5.04 -4.41 14.88
C GLN A 176 3.52 -4.32 14.63
N GLN A 177 3.12 -3.57 13.60
CA GLN A 177 1.73 -3.44 13.15
C GLN A 177 1.54 -4.14 11.82
N TYR A 178 0.30 -4.47 11.48
CA TYR A 178 -0.02 -4.81 10.09
C TYR A 178 0.02 -3.53 9.26
N ASN A 179 0.70 -3.54 8.12
CA ASN A 179 0.61 -2.43 7.18
C ASN A 179 0.47 -2.94 5.76
N PHE A 180 -0.40 -2.28 4.99
CA PHE A 180 -0.57 -2.59 3.58
C PHE A 180 -0.60 -1.31 2.75
N GLY A 181 0.18 -1.29 1.67
CA GLY A 181 0.10 -0.27 0.64
C GLY A 181 -1.03 -0.61 -0.32
N ILE A 182 -1.99 0.30 -0.48
CA ILE A 182 -3.10 0.17 -1.44
C ILE A 182 -2.87 1.19 -2.54
N THR A 183 -2.74 0.74 -3.79
CA THR A 183 -2.44 1.61 -4.93
C THR A 183 -3.40 1.33 -6.09
N LEU A 184 -4.06 2.36 -6.58
CA LEU A 184 -4.67 2.35 -7.92
C LEU A 184 -3.62 2.85 -8.91
N PHE A 185 -3.39 2.11 -9.99
CA PHE A 185 -2.40 2.46 -11.00
C PHE A 185 -3.02 2.60 -12.38
N GLY A 186 -2.50 3.57 -13.13
CA GLY A 186 -2.98 3.93 -14.46
C GLY A 186 -2.26 3.22 -15.59
N ALA A 187 -2.48 3.72 -16.79
CA ALA A 187 -1.83 3.22 -18.00
C ALA A 187 -0.30 3.26 -17.90
N ASN A 188 0.36 2.37 -18.64
CA ASN A 188 1.82 2.24 -18.73
C ASN A 188 2.53 1.65 -17.49
N PHE A 189 1.81 1.09 -16.52
CA PHE A 189 2.40 0.53 -15.28
C PHE A 189 3.50 -0.54 -15.51
N GLN A 190 3.54 -1.16 -16.69
CA GLN A 190 4.56 -2.14 -17.08
C GLN A 190 5.80 -1.52 -17.74
N ASP A 191 5.74 -0.26 -18.18
CA ASP A 191 6.83 0.44 -18.85
C ASP A 191 7.36 1.58 -17.98
N GLN A 192 8.45 1.30 -17.26
CA GLN A 192 9.11 2.26 -16.37
C GLN A 192 9.71 3.48 -17.10
N SER A 193 9.79 3.46 -18.43
CA SER A 193 10.24 4.61 -19.23
C SER A 193 9.14 5.65 -19.49
N ILE A 194 7.88 5.32 -19.18
CA ILE A 194 6.73 6.22 -19.34
C ILE A 194 6.14 6.50 -17.96
N ALA A 195 5.83 7.76 -17.69
CA ALA A 195 5.21 8.15 -16.43
C ALA A 195 3.83 7.49 -16.27
N THR A 196 3.62 6.81 -15.15
CA THR A 196 2.36 6.16 -14.77
C THR A 196 1.72 6.93 -13.63
N LEU A 197 0.43 7.28 -13.75
CA LEU A 197 -0.33 7.83 -12.62
C LEU A 197 -0.62 6.75 -11.60
N ASN A 198 -0.31 7.02 -10.35
CA ASN A 198 -0.64 6.19 -9.20
C ASN A 198 -1.41 7.03 -8.19
N SER A 199 -2.33 6.39 -7.46
CA SER A 199 -2.94 6.95 -6.25
C SER A 199 -2.85 5.93 -5.14
N GLN A 200 -2.13 6.27 -4.06
CA GLN A 200 -1.79 5.32 -3.01
C GLN A 200 -2.18 5.79 -1.61
N THR A 201 -2.40 4.84 -0.73
CA THR A 201 -2.44 5.08 0.72
C THR A 201 -1.81 3.90 1.46
N LEU A 202 -1.36 4.15 2.68
CA LEU A 202 -0.91 3.13 3.61
C LEU A 202 -2.01 2.91 4.65
N ILE A 203 -2.48 1.67 4.79
CA ILE A 203 -3.36 1.27 5.87
C ILE A 203 -2.56 0.55 6.95
N THR A 204 -2.83 0.89 8.20
CA THR A 204 -2.21 0.29 9.38
C THR A 204 -3.28 -0.29 10.29
N PHE A 205 -3.02 -1.49 10.83
CA PHE A 205 -3.87 -2.11 11.84
C PHE A 205 -3.09 -2.50 13.08
N ASP A 206 -3.73 -2.32 14.22
CA ASP A 206 -3.24 -2.73 15.52
C ASP A 206 -3.57 -4.21 15.77
N PRO A 207 -2.56 -5.10 15.90
CA PRO A 207 -2.79 -6.51 16.16
C PRO A 207 -3.58 -6.76 17.46
N ASP A 208 -3.43 -5.92 18.48
CA ASP A 208 -4.05 -6.17 19.78
C ASP A 208 -5.57 -5.94 19.77
N THR A 209 -6.06 -5.11 18.84
CA THR A 209 -7.47 -4.69 18.80
C THR A 209 -8.21 -5.10 17.54
N GLN A 210 -7.50 -5.44 16.45
CA GLN A 210 -8.12 -5.67 15.13
C GLN A 210 -7.80 -7.04 14.52
N GLN A 211 -6.90 -7.82 15.13
CA GLN A 211 -6.60 -9.16 14.69
C GLN A 211 -7.79 -10.12 14.92
N ASP A 212 -7.89 -11.13 14.05
CA ASP A 212 -8.88 -12.20 14.12
C ASP A 212 -10.34 -11.73 14.08
N GLN A 213 -10.57 -10.52 13.57
CA GLN A 213 -11.88 -9.92 13.34
C GLN A 213 -12.09 -9.60 11.87
N TRP A 214 -13.34 -9.65 11.42
CA TRP A 214 -13.70 -9.14 10.11
C TRP A 214 -13.80 -7.62 10.17
N LEU A 215 -13.13 -6.96 9.24
CA LEU A 215 -13.04 -5.51 9.13
C LEU A 215 -13.55 -5.10 7.76
N ARG A 216 -14.31 -4.00 7.69
CA ARG A 216 -14.53 -3.26 6.45
C ARG A 216 -13.68 -2.00 6.48
N VAL A 217 -12.87 -1.84 5.45
CA VAL A 217 -12.03 -0.67 5.23
C VAL A 217 -12.56 0.07 4.02
N THR A 218 -12.93 1.32 4.21
CA THR A 218 -13.34 2.21 3.11
C THR A 218 -12.26 3.26 2.92
N LEU A 219 -11.70 3.29 1.71
CA LEU A 219 -10.58 4.14 1.30
C LEU A 219 -11.10 5.14 0.25
N PRO A 220 -11.48 6.37 0.63
CA PRO A 220 -11.86 7.39 -0.34
C PRO A 220 -10.69 7.70 -1.25
N VAL A 221 -10.87 7.60 -2.58
CA VAL A 221 -9.77 7.86 -3.54
C VAL A 221 -9.29 9.30 -3.44
N ALA A 222 -10.18 10.24 -3.08
CA ALA A 222 -9.84 11.64 -2.83
C ALA A 222 -8.89 11.86 -1.63
N ALA A 223 -8.77 10.89 -0.71
CA ALA A 223 -7.86 10.94 0.43
C ALA A 223 -6.50 10.25 0.15
N MET A 224 -6.36 9.57 -0.99
CA MET A 224 -5.11 8.94 -1.39
C MET A 224 -4.11 9.97 -1.94
N GLN A 225 -2.82 9.68 -1.80
CA GLN A 225 -1.74 10.49 -2.34
C GLN A 225 -1.48 10.09 -3.80
N SER A 226 -1.64 11.04 -4.72
CA SER A 226 -1.40 10.79 -6.15
C SER A 226 -0.03 11.29 -6.60
N TYR A 227 0.59 10.52 -7.49
CA TYR A 227 1.91 10.82 -8.05
C TYR A 227 2.05 10.21 -9.44
N LEU A 228 2.89 10.82 -10.27
CA LEU A 228 3.41 10.20 -11.48
C LEU A 228 4.69 9.45 -11.12
N GLU A 229 4.79 8.18 -11.50
CA GLU A 229 6.00 7.37 -11.30
C GLU A 229 6.67 7.08 -12.64
N GLN A 230 7.98 7.33 -12.71
CA GLN A 230 8.85 6.94 -13.82
C GLN A 230 10.18 6.49 -13.22
N HIS A 231 10.73 5.37 -13.69
CA HIS A 231 11.97 4.78 -13.15
C HIS A 231 11.97 4.65 -11.61
N TYR A 232 10.86 4.20 -11.02
CA TYR A 232 10.68 4.10 -9.56
C TYR A 232 10.86 5.42 -8.79
N SER A 233 10.70 6.56 -9.47
CA SER A 233 10.79 7.90 -8.86
C SER A 233 9.41 8.57 -8.85
N PRO A 234 8.78 8.72 -7.67
CA PRO A 234 7.47 9.35 -7.56
C PRO A 234 7.58 10.88 -7.61
N THR A 235 6.76 11.50 -8.45
CA THR A 235 6.55 12.96 -8.50
C THR A 235 5.11 13.27 -8.09
N PRO A 236 4.87 13.90 -6.91
CA PRO A 236 3.52 14.21 -6.45
C PRO A 236 2.73 15.07 -7.45
N VAL A 237 1.46 14.75 -7.65
CA VAL A 237 0.54 15.49 -8.52
C VAL A 237 -0.84 15.65 -7.89
N LEU A 238 -1.64 16.57 -8.39
CA LEU A 238 -3.05 16.68 -8.02
C LEU A 238 -3.89 15.73 -8.87
N LEU A 239 -4.62 14.81 -8.24
CA LEU A 239 -5.45 13.82 -8.95
C LEU A 239 -6.42 14.46 -9.94
N ALA A 240 -7.03 15.59 -9.57
CA ALA A 240 -7.99 16.33 -10.41
C ALA A 240 -7.43 16.71 -11.80
N GLN A 241 -6.10 16.88 -11.94
CA GLN A 241 -5.47 17.21 -13.23
C GLN A 241 -5.30 16.00 -14.14
N HIS A 242 -5.43 14.79 -13.59
CA HIS A 242 -5.23 13.53 -14.31
C HIS A 242 -6.43 12.58 -14.17
N ALA A 243 -7.56 13.07 -13.67
CA ALA A 243 -8.67 12.23 -13.22
C ALA A 243 -9.34 11.44 -14.37
N ALA A 244 -9.24 11.93 -15.61
CA ALA A 244 -9.74 11.23 -16.81
C ALA A 244 -8.86 10.05 -17.25
N GLN A 245 -7.68 9.83 -16.64
CA GLN A 245 -6.86 8.66 -16.97
C GLN A 245 -7.55 7.38 -16.51
N GLN A 246 -7.36 6.31 -17.29
CA GLN A 246 -7.88 4.99 -16.97
C GLN A 246 -7.14 4.38 -15.77
N VAL A 247 -7.89 3.73 -14.87
CA VAL A 247 -7.37 2.83 -13.83
C VAL A 247 -7.23 1.44 -14.45
N MET A 248 -6.02 0.91 -14.43
CA MET A 248 -5.69 -0.39 -15.02
C MET A 248 -5.78 -1.52 -14.02
N GLY A 249 -5.61 -1.21 -12.74
CA GLY A 249 -5.60 -2.21 -11.69
C GLY A 249 -5.52 -1.63 -10.29
N LEU A 250 -5.54 -2.54 -9.32
CA LEU A 250 -5.35 -2.29 -7.90
C LEU A 250 -4.16 -3.13 -7.44
N ARG A 251 -3.29 -2.56 -6.60
CA ARG A 251 -2.19 -3.28 -5.95
C ARG A 251 -2.35 -3.22 -4.43
N ILE A 252 -2.18 -4.36 -3.77
CA ILE A 252 -2.14 -4.51 -2.32
C ILE A 252 -0.82 -5.18 -1.95
N ASN A 253 0.06 -4.41 -1.33
CA ASN A 253 1.39 -4.87 -0.94
C ASN A 253 1.54 -4.88 0.58
N PRO A 254 2.30 -5.84 1.15
CA PRO A 254 2.70 -5.78 2.55
C PRO A 254 3.66 -4.61 2.77
N GLU A 255 3.56 -3.89 3.88
CA GLU A 255 4.40 -2.73 4.16
C GLU A 255 4.92 -2.67 5.61
N THR A 256 5.85 -1.74 5.81
CA THR A 256 6.20 -1.21 7.13
C THR A 256 5.37 0.05 7.43
N VAL A 257 5.45 0.60 8.65
CA VAL A 257 4.62 1.77 9.01
C VAL A 257 4.97 3.03 8.20
N SER A 258 6.15 3.07 7.57
CA SER A 258 6.56 4.19 6.70
C SER A 258 6.63 3.83 5.22
N GLY A 259 6.35 2.57 4.85
CA GLY A 259 6.65 2.03 3.51
C GLY A 259 8.15 1.86 3.22
N LYS A 260 9.04 2.22 4.16
CA LYS A 260 10.49 2.14 4.01
C LYS A 260 11.05 0.87 4.67
N VAL A 261 12.32 0.59 4.39
CA VAL A 261 13.12 -0.45 5.05
C VAL A 261 14.32 0.18 5.76
N VAL A 262 14.99 -0.56 6.65
CA VAL A 262 16.15 -0.09 7.44
C VAL A 262 17.25 0.50 6.56
N ARG A 263 17.49 -0.06 5.38
CA ARG A 263 18.47 0.49 4.42
C ARG A 263 18.20 1.96 4.04
N HIS A 264 16.96 2.44 4.10
CA HIS A 264 16.64 3.86 3.81
C HIS A 264 17.18 4.84 4.85
N ILE A 265 17.40 4.38 6.08
CA ILE A 265 17.93 5.21 7.18
C ILE A 265 19.39 4.85 7.52
N ASN A 266 19.93 3.80 6.90
CA ASN A 266 21.33 3.45 7.00
C ASN A 266 22.15 4.34 6.05
N GLY A 267 22.95 5.24 6.62
CA GLY A 267 23.84 6.13 5.87
C GLY A 267 25.11 5.47 5.31
N LYS A 268 25.26 4.14 5.46
CA LYS A 268 26.42 3.37 5.00
C LYS A 268 26.05 2.42 3.85
N PRO A 269 27.01 2.01 3.01
CA PRO A 269 26.78 0.93 2.04
C PRO A 269 26.17 -0.31 2.71
N TRP A 270 25.14 -0.88 2.10
CA TRP A 270 24.55 -2.14 2.55
C TRP A 270 25.48 -3.27 2.13
N GLU A 271 26.41 -3.63 3.02
CA GLU A 271 27.46 -4.61 2.72
C GLU A 271 26.89 -6.02 2.50
N THR A 272 27.66 -6.87 1.81
CA THR A 272 27.34 -8.30 1.62
C THR A 272 27.29 -9.11 2.93
N LYS A 273 27.81 -8.54 4.04
CA LYS A 273 27.69 -9.06 5.41
C LYS A 273 26.57 -8.38 6.22
N ALA A 274 25.64 -7.68 5.56
CA ALA A 274 24.44 -7.19 6.21
C ALA A 274 23.76 -8.33 7.01
N PRO A 275 23.13 -8.00 8.15
CA PRO A 275 22.47 -9.03 8.94
C PRO A 275 21.42 -9.74 8.07
N PRO A 276 21.16 -11.04 8.30
CA PRO A 276 20.15 -11.80 7.55
C PRO A 276 18.82 -11.05 7.48
N GLU A 277 18.05 -11.23 6.42
CA GLU A 277 16.79 -10.51 6.31
C GLU A 277 15.79 -10.91 7.41
N LEU A 278 15.04 -9.93 7.93
CA LEU A 278 13.86 -10.18 8.77
C LEU A 278 12.60 -9.93 7.95
N PHE A 279 11.61 -10.80 8.16
CA PHE A 279 10.37 -10.77 7.41
C PHE A 279 9.21 -10.44 8.34
N LYS A 280 8.32 -9.56 7.88
CA LYS A 280 6.95 -9.47 8.38
C LYS A 280 6.08 -10.33 7.50
N GLU A 281 5.50 -11.38 8.06
CA GLU A 281 4.60 -12.30 7.38
C GLU A 281 3.18 -12.01 7.86
N MET A 282 2.38 -11.34 7.03
CA MET A 282 1.05 -10.83 7.38
C MET A 282 -0.02 -11.68 6.71
N ALA A 283 -0.60 -12.60 7.47
CA ALA A 283 -1.66 -13.47 6.97
C ALA A 283 -2.98 -12.71 6.89
N ILE A 284 -3.63 -12.79 5.73
CA ILE A 284 -4.84 -12.03 5.42
C ILE A 284 -5.85 -12.91 4.68
N GLN A 285 -7.11 -12.69 5.00
CA GLN A 285 -8.25 -13.18 4.23
C GLN A 285 -9.04 -12.01 3.69
N PHE A 286 -9.44 -12.06 2.41
CA PHE A 286 -10.45 -11.17 1.85
C PHE A 286 -11.72 -11.95 1.61
N ARG A 287 -12.85 -11.34 1.99
CA ARG A 287 -14.17 -11.79 1.56
C ARG A 287 -14.76 -10.90 0.48
N ARG A 288 -14.35 -9.62 0.45
CA ARG A 288 -14.73 -8.67 -0.60
C ARG A 288 -13.58 -7.71 -0.91
N VAL A 289 -13.40 -7.43 -2.19
CA VAL A 289 -12.58 -6.33 -2.70
C VAL A 289 -13.39 -5.69 -3.82
N ALA A 290 -13.66 -4.39 -3.72
CA ALA A 290 -14.48 -3.68 -4.70
C ALA A 290 -14.04 -2.22 -4.87
N LEU A 291 -14.34 -1.66 -6.03
CA LEU A 291 -14.35 -0.23 -6.27
C LEU A 291 -15.80 0.26 -6.20
N VAL A 292 -16.05 1.28 -5.39
CA VAL A 292 -17.35 1.98 -5.40
C VAL A 292 -17.26 3.06 -6.46
N LEU A 293 -18.09 2.95 -7.50
CA LEU A 293 -18.14 3.92 -8.59
C LEU A 293 -19.16 5.02 -8.29
N LYS A 294 -18.91 6.21 -8.82
CA LYS A 294 -19.89 7.30 -8.81
C LYS A 294 -21.04 6.94 -9.77
N SER A 295 -22.26 7.34 -9.41
CA SER A 295 -23.52 6.97 -10.07
C SER A 295 -23.61 7.28 -11.59
N SER A 296 -22.73 8.13 -12.12
CA SER A 296 -22.69 8.46 -13.55
C SER A 296 -21.84 7.50 -14.39
N ALA A 297 -21.07 6.60 -13.77
CA ALA A 297 -20.06 5.78 -14.45
C ALA A 297 -20.47 4.31 -14.63
N ALA A 298 -21.46 3.80 -13.89
CA ALA A 298 -21.77 2.36 -13.97
C ALA A 298 -22.72 1.97 -15.12
N GLU A 299 -23.49 2.92 -15.66
CA GLU A 299 -24.33 2.65 -16.84
C GLU A 299 -23.49 2.30 -18.08
N GLU A 300 -22.24 2.78 -18.18
CA GLU A 300 -21.33 2.47 -19.29
C GLU A 300 -20.56 1.13 -19.10
N THR A 301 -20.37 0.67 -17.86
CA THR A 301 -19.58 -0.54 -17.57
C THR A 301 -20.40 -1.82 -17.51
N SER A 302 -21.74 -1.74 -17.43
CA SER A 302 -22.61 -2.93 -17.42
C SER A 302 -22.63 -3.74 -18.72
N GLY A 303 -22.07 -3.20 -19.82
CA GLY A 303 -22.00 -3.87 -21.12
C GLY A 303 -20.94 -5.00 -21.24
N LEU A 304 -20.16 -5.25 -20.18
CA LEU A 304 -19.05 -6.22 -20.18
C LEU A 304 -19.21 -7.37 -19.17
N ARG A 305 -20.37 -7.49 -18.51
CA ARG A 305 -20.70 -8.66 -17.68
C ARG A 305 -21.11 -9.87 -18.52
#